data_AF-A0A3A3G365-F1
#
_entry.id   AF-A0A3A3G365-F1
#
_cell.length_a   1.000
_cell.length_b   1.000
_cell.length_c   1.000
_cell.angle_alpha   90.00
_cell.angle_beta   90.00
_cell.angle_gamma   90.00
#
_symmetry.space_group_name_H-M   'P 1'
#
loop_
_entity.id
_entity.type
_entity.pdbx_description
1 polymer ?
#
loop_
_entity_poly.entity_id
_entity_poly.type
_entity_poly.pdbx_seq_one_letter_code
_entity_poly.pdbx_strand_id
1 'polypeptide(L)'
;MRQCTNKRVRGFSRLELATAIALIGIASAILLNKVFYYQEMTEKAVMEYTVISLKSSLRMRMASMMIEGRVQDFGLLAQDNPMHWLEKMPPNYQGELPALAPDRTRPGNWYFDTVSRTLVYQVRHGDHFREDASGQKRIRLQVRLVQNAAETQQSKDAKPLLANVVLVLLEPYRWF
;
A
#
# COMPACT_ATOMS: atom_id res chain seq x y z
N MET A 1 -61.21 21.93 31.87
CA MET A 1 -60.15 22.97 31.96
C MET A 1 -58.79 22.30 31.85
N ARG A 2 -58.06 22.47 30.73
CA ARG A 2 -56.70 21.93 30.54
C ARG A 2 -55.70 23.01 30.92
N GLN A 3 -54.86 22.74 31.92
CA GLN A 3 -53.77 23.64 32.31
C GLN A 3 -52.59 23.47 31.33
N CYS A 4 -52.28 24.51 30.58
CA CYS A 4 -51.05 24.59 29.78
C CYS A 4 -49.89 24.99 30.71
N THR A 5 -49.00 24.05 31.03
CA THR A 5 -47.76 24.35 31.77
C THR A 5 -46.72 24.88 30.80
N ASN A 6 -46.52 26.20 30.83
CA ASN A 6 -45.52 26.90 30.03
C ASN A 6 -44.12 26.63 30.62
N LYS A 7 -43.34 25.73 30.01
CA LYS A 7 -41.92 25.53 30.34
C LYS A 7 -41.14 26.77 29.87
N ARG A 8 -40.73 27.63 30.81
CA ARG A 8 -39.78 28.72 30.51
C ARG A 8 -38.45 28.12 30.06
N VAL A 9 -38.09 28.34 28.81
CA VAL A 9 -36.73 28.09 28.31
C VAL A 9 -35.84 29.20 28.88
N ARG A 10 -34.98 28.88 29.84
CA ARG A 10 -33.95 29.81 30.32
C ARG A 10 -32.88 29.90 29.23
N GLY A 11 -32.54 31.12 28.81
CA GLY A 11 -31.45 31.35 27.87
C GLY A 11 -30.11 30.88 28.47
N PHE A 12 -29.23 30.41 27.60
CA PHE A 12 -27.91 29.87 27.94
C PHE A 12 -27.10 30.87 28.78
N SER A 13 -26.63 30.45 29.96
CA SER A 13 -25.71 31.27 30.75
C SER A 13 -24.34 31.36 30.06
N ARG A 14 -23.67 32.52 30.10
CA ARG A 14 -22.33 32.69 29.49
C ARG A 14 -21.31 31.66 30.00
N LEU A 15 -21.43 31.25 31.26
CA LEU A 15 -20.58 30.22 31.88
C LEU A 15 -20.91 28.81 31.38
N GLU A 16 -22.19 28.51 31.12
CA GLU A 16 -22.62 27.23 30.56
C GLU A 16 -22.10 27.05 29.13
N LEU A 17 -22.14 28.12 28.33
CA LEU A 17 -21.55 28.15 26.99
C LEU A 17 -20.04 27.92 27.05
N ALA A 18 -19.34 28.60 27.96
CA ALA A 18 -17.89 28.45 28.12
C ALA A 18 -17.51 27.01 28.50
N THR A 19 -18.22 26.39 29.44
CA THR A 19 -18.01 24.99 29.83
C THR A 19 -18.31 24.03 28.68
N ALA A 20 -19.41 24.24 27.95
CA ALA A 20 -19.74 23.42 26.78
C ALA A 20 -18.66 23.49 25.70
N ILE A 21 -18.16 24.69 25.38
CA ILE A 21 -17.06 24.88 24.41
C ILE A 21 -15.78 24.20 24.90
N ALA A 22 -15.44 24.31 26.20
CA ALA A 22 -14.26 23.66 26.77
C ALA A 22 -14.34 22.12 26.66
N LEU A 23 -15.50 21.53 26.99
CA LEU A 23 -15.74 20.09 26.85
C LEU A 23 -15.66 19.63 25.39
N ILE A 24 -16.29 20.39 24.47
CA ILE A 24 -16.22 20.11 23.03
C ILE A 24 -14.76 20.19 22.55
N GLY A 25 -14.00 21.21 22.95
CA GLY A 25 -12.60 21.37 22.57
C GLY A 25 -11.71 20.21 23.02
N ILE A 26 -11.87 19.75 24.26
CA ILE A 26 -11.14 18.58 24.78
C ILE A 26 -11.52 17.31 24.00
N ALA A 27 -12.82 17.08 23.79
CA ALA A 27 -13.30 15.93 23.02
C ALA A 27 -12.80 15.95 21.57
N SER A 28 -12.81 17.12 20.92
CA SER A 28 -12.29 17.31 19.57
C SER A 28 -10.78 17.02 19.51
N ALA A 29 -9.99 17.50 20.47
CA ALA A 29 -8.55 17.25 20.49
C ALA A 29 -8.22 15.75 20.58
N ILE A 30 -8.95 15.01 21.43
CA ILE A 30 -8.79 13.54 21.56
C ILE A 30 -9.20 12.84 20.26
N LEU A 31 -10.32 13.26 19.66
CA LEU A 31 -10.82 12.66 18.42
C LEU A 31 -9.86 12.88 17.26
N LEU A 32 -9.31 14.09 17.10
CA LEU A 32 -8.35 14.40 16.04
C LEU A 32 -7.12 13.51 16.12
N ASN A 33 -6.54 13.33 17.32
CA ASN A 33 -5.38 12.47 17.52
C ASN A 33 -5.68 11.01 17.09
N LYS A 34 -6.86 10.49 17.45
CA LYS A 34 -7.30 9.16 17.00
C LYS A 34 -7.47 9.08 15.48
N VAL A 35 -8.02 10.11 14.84
CA VAL A 35 -8.23 10.12 13.39
C VAL A 35 -6.91 9.96 12.64
N PHE A 36 -5.85 10.68 13.03
CA PHE A 36 -4.53 10.54 12.38
C PHE A 36 -3.98 9.12 12.49
N TYR A 37 -4.05 8.50 13.68
CA TYR A 37 -3.62 7.12 13.86
C TYR A 37 -4.41 6.13 12.99
N TYR A 38 -5.73 6.30 12.89
CA TYR A 38 -6.54 5.45 12.01
C TYR A 38 -6.24 5.67 10.52
N GLN A 39 -5.87 6.89 10.12
CA GLN A 39 -5.47 7.18 8.73
C GLN A 39 -4.20 6.42 8.34
N GLU A 40 -3.19 6.36 9.21
CA GLU A 40 -1.97 5.58 8.96
C GLU A 40 -2.27 4.08 8.85
N MET A 41 -3.09 3.54 9.77
CA MET A 41 -3.48 2.13 9.74
C MET A 41 -4.27 1.77 8.47
N THR A 42 -5.15 2.68 8.03
CA THR A 42 -5.91 2.49 6.78
C THR A 42 -4.97 2.50 5.58
N GLU A 43 -4.00 3.43 5.54
CA GLU A 43 -3.03 3.50 4.46
C GLU A 43 -2.19 2.23 4.36
N LYS A 44 -1.67 1.75 5.50
CA LYS A 44 -0.94 0.48 5.60
C LYS A 44 -1.80 -0.68 5.09
N ALA A 45 -3.05 -0.80 5.52
CA ALA A 45 -3.93 -1.88 5.12
C ALA A 45 -4.23 -1.88 3.60
N VAL A 46 -4.47 -0.70 3.01
CA VAL A 46 -4.70 -0.56 1.56
C VAL A 46 -3.44 -0.91 0.76
N MET A 47 -2.28 -0.49 1.24
CA MET A 47 -0.99 -0.83 0.65
C MET A 47 -0.77 -2.34 0.69
N GLU A 48 -0.90 -2.96 1.87
CA GLU A 48 -0.67 -4.40 2.07
C GLU A 48 -1.63 -5.25 1.24
N TYR A 49 -2.90 -4.86 1.18
CA TYR A 49 -3.88 -5.48 0.30
C TYR A 49 -3.44 -5.47 -1.18
N THR A 50 -2.92 -4.34 -1.64
CA THR A 50 -2.40 -4.19 -3.02
C THR A 50 -1.21 -5.12 -3.26
N VAL A 51 -0.28 -5.19 -2.32
CA VAL A 51 0.89 -6.09 -2.40
C VAL A 51 0.47 -7.57 -2.42
N ILE A 52 -0.51 -7.96 -1.61
CA ILE A 52 -1.06 -9.32 -1.61
C ILE A 52 -1.72 -9.62 -2.96
N SER A 53 -2.52 -8.69 -3.48
CA SER A 53 -3.17 -8.84 -4.78
C SER A 53 -2.15 -9.01 -5.91
N LEU A 54 -1.07 -8.23 -5.91
CA LEU A 54 0.04 -8.36 -6.86
C LEU A 54 0.75 -9.72 -6.78
N LYS A 55 0.98 -10.24 -5.57
CA LYS A 55 1.57 -11.58 -5.39
C LYS A 55 0.65 -12.67 -5.94
N SER A 56 -0.65 -12.54 -5.72
CA SER A 56 -1.65 -13.49 -6.22
C SER A 56 -1.77 -13.43 -7.74
N SER A 57 -1.82 -12.23 -8.34
CA SER A 57 -1.87 -12.08 -9.80
C SER A 57 -0.62 -12.62 -10.48
N LEU A 58 0.57 -12.39 -9.91
CA LEU A 58 1.81 -12.97 -10.41
C LEU A 58 1.76 -14.51 -10.42
N ARG A 59 1.28 -15.14 -9.34
CA ARG A 59 1.13 -16.61 -9.28
C ARG A 59 0.16 -17.13 -10.33
N MET A 60 -0.99 -16.46 -10.48
CA MET A 60 -2.00 -16.82 -11.48
C MET A 60 -1.42 -16.72 -12.89
N ARG A 61 -0.67 -15.64 -13.17
CA ARG A 61 -0.04 -15.41 -14.46
C ARG A 61 1.04 -16.45 -14.78
N MET A 62 1.85 -16.82 -13.79
CA MET A 62 2.80 -17.94 -13.93
C MET A 62 2.08 -19.26 -14.21
N ALA A 63 0.99 -19.56 -13.51
CA ALA A 63 0.20 -20.77 -13.74
C ALA A 63 -0.39 -20.81 -15.16
N SER A 64 -0.94 -19.69 -15.66
CA SER A 64 -1.42 -19.59 -17.04
C SER A 64 -0.30 -19.86 -18.05
N MET A 65 0.88 -19.27 -17.86
CA MET A 65 2.03 -19.51 -18.74
C MET A 65 2.54 -20.96 -18.66
N MET A 66 2.44 -21.64 -17.50
CA MET A 66 2.77 -23.06 -17.40
C MET A 66 1.81 -23.92 -18.24
N ILE A 67 0.51 -23.64 -18.17
CA ILE A 67 -0.52 -24.35 -18.96
C ILE A 67 -0.30 -24.11 -20.45
N GLU A 68 0.10 -22.90 -20.85
CA GLU A 68 0.44 -22.54 -22.23
C GLU A 68 1.80 -23.09 -22.71
N GLY A 69 2.59 -23.74 -21.84
CA GLY A 69 3.94 -24.23 -22.16
C GLY A 69 4.99 -23.13 -22.30
N ARG A 70 4.67 -21.90 -21.89
CA ARG A 70 5.51 -20.68 -22.00
C ARG A 70 6.38 -20.42 -20.78
N VAL A 71 6.86 -21.48 -20.11
CA VAL A 71 7.70 -21.37 -18.90
C VAL A 71 9.01 -20.61 -19.18
N GLN A 72 9.48 -20.66 -20.42
CA GLN A 72 10.70 -19.96 -20.88
C GLN A 72 10.53 -18.43 -20.85
N ASP A 73 9.29 -17.95 -20.94
CA ASP A 73 8.93 -16.54 -20.99
C ASP A 73 8.79 -15.90 -19.60
N PHE A 74 9.03 -16.66 -18.52
CA PHE A 74 8.95 -16.14 -17.16
C PHE A 74 9.89 -14.95 -16.92
N GLY A 75 11.01 -14.88 -17.65
CA GLY A 75 11.91 -13.72 -17.63
C GLY A 75 11.27 -12.42 -18.13
N LEU A 76 10.23 -12.50 -18.97
CA LEU A 76 9.49 -11.32 -19.45
C LEU A 76 8.63 -10.71 -18.33
N LEU A 77 8.16 -11.51 -17.36
CA LEU A 77 7.43 -11.00 -16.19
C LEU A 77 8.30 -10.09 -15.31
N ALA A 78 9.62 -10.29 -15.28
CA ALA A 78 10.51 -9.39 -14.54
C ALA A 78 10.71 -8.02 -15.24
N GLN A 79 10.32 -7.91 -16.52
CA GLN A 79 10.44 -6.68 -17.31
C GLN A 79 9.13 -5.91 -17.42
N ASP A 80 8.00 -6.60 -17.23
CA ASP A 80 6.67 -6.03 -17.34
C ASP A 80 6.26 -5.30 -16.05
N ASN A 81 5.31 -4.39 -16.19
CA ASN A 81 4.77 -3.62 -15.09
C ASN A 81 3.80 -4.49 -14.25
N PRO A 82 4.06 -4.73 -12.96
CA PRO A 82 3.22 -5.60 -12.14
C PRO A 82 1.77 -5.15 -12.03
N MET A 83 1.51 -3.84 -12.19
CA MET A 83 0.17 -3.28 -12.13
C MET A 83 -0.72 -3.73 -13.31
N HIS A 84 -0.13 -4.15 -14.44
CA HIS A 84 -0.88 -4.68 -15.58
C HIS A 84 -1.44 -6.09 -15.33
N TRP A 85 -0.95 -6.79 -14.30
CA TRP A 85 -1.42 -8.13 -13.97
C TRP A 85 -2.66 -8.12 -13.07
N LEU A 86 -2.95 -6.98 -12.44
CA LEU A 86 -4.13 -6.84 -11.61
C LEU A 86 -5.38 -6.78 -12.49
N GLU A 87 -6.40 -7.54 -12.11
CA GLU A 87 -7.71 -7.50 -12.78
C GLU A 87 -8.33 -6.09 -12.70
N LYS A 88 -8.11 -5.40 -11.57
CA LYS A 88 -8.54 -4.03 -11.36
C LYS A 88 -7.37 -3.17 -10.92
N MET A 89 -7.05 -2.16 -11.72
CA MET A 89 -6.01 -1.19 -11.39
C MET A 89 -6.45 -0.34 -10.18
N PRO A 90 -5.59 -0.17 -9.17
CA PRO A 90 -5.97 0.58 -7.98
C PRO A 90 -6.11 2.07 -8.33
N PRO A 91 -7.10 2.79 -7.76
CA PRO A 91 -7.42 4.17 -8.14
C PRO A 91 -6.32 5.17 -7.78
N ASN A 92 -5.38 4.78 -6.93
CA ASN A 92 -4.22 5.56 -6.52
C ASN A 92 -2.96 5.24 -7.35
N TYR A 93 -3.09 4.62 -8.52
CA TYR A 93 -1.99 4.43 -9.46
C TYR A 93 -1.85 5.62 -10.42
N GLN A 94 -0.66 6.24 -10.45
CA GLN A 94 -0.36 7.42 -11.27
C GLN A 94 0.19 7.08 -12.66
N GLY A 95 0.48 5.82 -12.93
CA GLY A 95 1.09 5.41 -14.19
C GLY A 95 2.59 5.14 -14.09
N GLU A 96 3.20 5.06 -15.26
CA GLU A 96 4.62 4.82 -15.45
C GLU A 96 5.35 6.17 -15.54
N LEU A 97 6.30 6.39 -14.63
CA LEU A 97 7.07 7.62 -14.51
C LEU A 97 8.57 7.30 -14.50
N PRO A 98 9.42 8.14 -15.09
CA PRO A 98 10.87 7.99 -14.95
C PRO A 98 11.33 8.35 -13.53
N ALA A 99 12.34 7.64 -13.01
CA ALA A 99 12.94 7.78 -11.66
C ALA A 99 13.18 9.21 -11.17
N LEU A 100 13.46 10.15 -12.08
CA LEU A 100 13.80 11.55 -11.81
C LEU A 100 12.59 12.44 -11.53
N ALA A 101 11.38 11.87 -11.43
CA ALA A 101 10.15 12.63 -11.17
C ALA A 101 9.52 12.41 -9.78
N PRO A 102 10.28 12.27 -8.66
CA PRO A 102 9.68 12.06 -7.33
C PRO A 102 8.77 13.23 -6.93
N ASP A 103 9.13 14.47 -7.29
CA ASP A 103 8.36 15.68 -7.00
C ASP A 103 7.01 15.75 -7.73
N ARG A 104 6.83 14.93 -8.77
CA ARG A 104 5.57 14.84 -9.52
C ARG A 104 4.62 13.80 -8.93
N THR A 105 5.08 13.00 -7.97
CA THR A 105 4.28 11.93 -7.38
C THR A 105 3.58 12.42 -6.13
N ARG A 106 2.25 12.26 -6.08
CA ARG A 106 1.48 12.60 -4.89
C ARG A 106 1.66 11.52 -3.82
N PRO A 107 1.81 11.89 -2.55
CA PRO A 107 1.81 10.91 -1.45
C PRO A 107 0.48 10.13 -1.40
N GLY A 108 0.57 8.85 -1.04
CA GLY A 108 -0.54 7.89 -0.96
C GLY A 108 -0.79 7.14 -2.27
N ASN A 109 0.04 7.39 -3.29
CA ASN A 109 -0.11 6.84 -4.62
C ASN A 109 1.03 5.90 -5.02
N TRP A 110 0.70 5.00 -5.94
CA TRP A 110 1.61 4.10 -6.61
C TRP A 110 2.10 4.70 -7.93
N TYR A 111 3.34 4.42 -8.30
CA TYR A 111 3.86 4.67 -9.63
C TYR A 111 4.89 3.61 -10.00
N PHE A 112 5.04 3.33 -11.30
CA PHE A 112 6.06 2.42 -11.79
C PHE A 112 7.24 3.20 -12.34
N ASP A 113 8.43 2.99 -11.76
CA ASP A 113 9.67 3.56 -12.24
C ASP A 113 10.17 2.80 -13.47
N THR A 114 10.12 3.42 -14.64
CA THR A 114 10.51 2.79 -15.90
C THR A 114 12.03 2.59 -16.02
N VAL A 115 12.83 3.35 -15.27
CA VAL A 115 14.31 3.29 -15.32
C VAL A 115 14.80 2.15 -14.46
N SER A 116 14.38 2.08 -13.20
CA SER A 116 14.77 0.99 -12.30
C SER A 116 13.89 -0.25 -12.39
N ARG A 117 12.78 -0.19 -13.15
CA ARG A 117 11.74 -1.23 -13.22
C ARG A 117 11.25 -1.63 -11.84
N THR A 118 10.94 -0.62 -11.04
CA THR A 118 10.48 -0.81 -9.65
C THR A 118 9.12 -0.17 -9.47
N LEU A 119 8.21 -0.89 -8.86
CA LEU A 119 6.95 -0.34 -8.40
C LEU A 119 7.18 0.40 -7.08
N VAL A 120 6.84 1.68 -7.01
CA VAL A 120 7.08 2.52 -5.85
C VAL A 120 5.75 3.02 -5.28
N TYR A 121 5.60 2.91 -3.97
CA TYR A 121 4.54 3.54 -3.21
C TYR A 121 5.10 4.72 -2.43
N GLN A 122 4.51 5.91 -2.60
CA GLN A 122 4.85 7.07 -1.78
C GLN A 122 3.92 7.11 -0.56
N VAL A 123 4.46 7.05 0.65
CA VAL A 123 3.65 7.10 1.89
C VAL A 123 3.19 8.54 2.14
N ARG A 124 1.89 8.73 2.42
CA ARG A 124 1.26 10.01 2.77
C ARG A 124 1.24 10.25 4.27
N HIS A 125 0.72 9.29 5.02
CA HIS A 125 0.60 9.34 6.47
C HIS A 125 1.59 8.36 7.07
N GLY A 126 2.76 8.88 7.43
CA GLY A 126 3.88 8.08 7.89
C GLY A 126 4.62 8.76 9.03
N ASP A 127 3.93 9.39 9.97
CA ASP A 127 4.55 9.98 11.16
C ASP A 127 5.33 8.90 11.94
N HIS A 128 4.88 7.63 11.86
CA HIS A 128 5.59 6.46 12.39
C HIS A 128 6.36 5.63 11.35
N PHE A 129 6.39 6.04 10.09
CA PHE A 129 7.08 5.31 9.02
C PHE A 129 8.57 5.69 9.00
N ARG A 130 9.46 4.69 9.06
CA ARG A 130 10.90 4.94 8.88
C ARG A 130 11.21 5.25 7.43
N GLU A 131 11.89 6.36 7.21
CA GLU A 131 12.44 6.73 5.92
C GLU A 131 13.38 5.65 5.38
N ASP A 132 13.44 5.55 4.06
CA ASP A 132 14.38 4.69 3.35
C ASP A 132 15.82 5.22 3.47
N ALA A 133 16.78 4.49 2.88
CA ALA A 133 18.19 4.89 2.90
C ALA A 133 18.47 6.25 2.23
N SER A 134 17.51 6.79 1.47
CA SER A 134 17.58 8.11 0.83
C SER A 134 16.80 9.21 1.57
N GLY A 135 16.29 8.94 2.77
CA GLY A 135 15.51 9.90 3.56
C GLY A 135 14.08 10.12 3.04
N GLN A 136 13.56 9.19 2.22
CA GLN A 136 12.21 9.30 1.65
C GLN A 136 11.27 8.26 2.27
N LYS A 137 10.04 8.68 2.58
CA LYS A 137 8.98 7.78 3.06
C LYS A 137 8.32 7.05 1.89
N ARG A 138 9.02 6.08 1.31
CA ARG A 138 8.55 5.31 0.16
C ARG A 138 8.86 3.82 0.29
N ILE A 139 8.11 3.01 -0.42
CA ILE A 139 8.25 1.55 -0.42
C ILE A 139 8.46 1.10 -1.85
N ARG A 140 9.54 0.35 -2.09
CA ARG A 140 9.93 -0.09 -3.44
C ARG A 140 9.80 -1.61 -3.56
N LEU A 141 9.01 -2.05 -4.53
CA LEU A 141 8.84 -3.44 -4.89
C LEU A 141 9.50 -3.69 -6.25
N GLN A 142 10.14 -4.84 -6.38
CA GLN A 142 10.72 -5.28 -7.64
C GLN A 142 10.37 -6.74 -7.88
N VAL A 143 9.98 -7.05 -9.11
CA VAL A 143 9.83 -8.43 -9.55
C VAL A 143 11.22 -8.95 -9.88
N ARG A 144 11.65 -10.01 -9.20
CA ARG A 144 12.93 -10.66 -9.46
C ARG A 144 12.70 -12.09 -9.90
N LEU A 145 13.43 -12.50 -10.93
CA LEU A 145 13.54 -13.90 -11.29
C LEU A 145 14.46 -14.57 -10.28
N VAL A 146 13.93 -15.48 -9.46
CA VAL A 146 14.72 -16.31 -8.55
C VAL A 146 14.89 -17.67 -9.23
N GLN A 147 16.09 -17.92 -9.74
CA GLN A 147 16.44 -19.27 -10.18
C GLN A 147 16.68 -20.10 -8.93
N ASN A 148 15.82 -21.09 -8.68
CA ASN A 148 16.07 -22.08 -7.64
C ASN A 148 17.25 -22.96 -8.09
N ALA A 149 18.47 -22.50 -7.84
CA ALA A 149 19.67 -23.33 -7.89
C ALA A 149 19.82 -24.05 -6.54
N ALA A 150 18.91 -24.96 -6.23
CA ALA A 150 19.04 -25.83 -5.06
C ALA A 150 18.20 -27.10 -5.20
N GLU A 151 18.78 -28.09 -5.91
CA GLU A 151 18.90 -29.44 -5.36
C GLU A 151 20.08 -30.13 -6.07
N THR A 152 21.30 -29.76 -5.66
CA THR A 152 22.46 -30.61 -5.88
C THR A 152 22.37 -31.77 -4.91
N GLN A 153 21.72 -32.85 -5.33
CA GLN A 153 22.04 -34.23 -4.95
C GLN A 153 21.33 -35.21 -5.90
N GLN A 154 22.03 -35.51 -7.00
CA GLN A 154 22.06 -36.83 -7.63
C GLN A 154 20.69 -37.47 -7.94
N SER A 155 19.93 -36.90 -8.87
CA SER A 155 18.87 -37.64 -9.57
C SER A 155 19.04 -37.49 -11.08
N LYS A 156 19.22 -38.62 -11.76
CA LYS A 156 19.69 -38.77 -13.14
C LYS A 156 18.59 -38.53 -14.20
N ASP A 157 17.54 -37.81 -13.82
CA ASP A 157 16.39 -37.43 -14.64
C ASP A 157 16.05 -35.96 -14.37
N ALA A 158 16.93 -35.06 -14.84
CA ALA A 158 16.74 -33.61 -14.66
C ALA A 158 15.63 -33.10 -15.59
N LYS A 159 14.38 -33.15 -15.11
CA LYS A 159 13.29 -32.31 -15.63
C LYS A 159 13.72 -30.84 -15.52
N PRO A 160 13.56 -30.01 -16.57
CA PRO A 160 14.09 -28.64 -16.54
C PRO A 160 13.54 -27.90 -15.33
N LEU A 161 14.46 -27.41 -14.49
CA LEU A 161 14.18 -26.63 -13.29
C LEU A 161 13.29 -25.45 -13.66
N LEU A 162 12.09 -25.41 -13.08
CA LEU A 162 11.15 -24.32 -13.27
C LEU A 162 11.79 -23.05 -12.67
N ALA A 163 12.17 -22.10 -13.52
CA ALA A 163 12.51 -20.76 -13.05
C ALA A 163 11.32 -20.20 -12.25
N ASN A 164 11.55 -19.59 -11.10
CA ASN A 164 10.47 -19.04 -10.28
C ASN A 164 10.55 -17.51 -10.31
N VAL A 165 9.43 -16.83 -10.57
CA VAL A 165 9.38 -15.36 -10.53
C VAL A 165 8.75 -14.96 -9.22
N VAL A 166 9.48 -14.18 -8.41
CA VAL A 166 9.01 -13.74 -7.10
C VAL A 166 8.97 -12.23 -7.04
N LEU A 167 7.86 -11.68 -6.54
CA LEU A 167 7.77 -10.28 -6.16
C LEU A 167 8.52 -10.08 -4.84
N VAL A 168 9.66 -9.39 -4.88
CA VAL A 168 10.53 -9.17 -3.74
C VAL A 168 10.44 -7.70 -3.33
N LEU A 169 10.40 -7.46 -2.02
CA LEU A 169 10.59 -6.12 -1.49
C LEU A 169 12.07 -5.79 -1.54
N LEU A 170 12.39 -4.66 -2.17
CA LEU A 170 13.78 -4.21 -2.28
C LEU A 170 14.38 -3.87 -0.92
N GLU A 171 13.56 -3.32 -0.04
CA GLU A 171 13.96 -2.90 1.29
C GLU A 171 12.93 -3.40 2.31
N PRO A 172 13.37 -4.00 3.43
CA PRO A 172 12.49 -4.31 4.53
C PRO A 172 12.00 -3.00 5.14
N TYR A 173 10.72 -2.68 4.95
CA TYR A 173 10.11 -1.51 5.58
C TYR A 173 9.62 -1.86 6.99
N ARG A 174 9.70 -0.89 7.89
CA ARG A 174 9.13 -0.99 9.23
C ARG A 174 8.06 0.07 9.39
N TRP A 175 6.83 -0.40 9.54
CA TRP A 175 5.66 0.43 9.83
C TRP A 175 5.19 0.03 11.23
N PHE A 176 5.57 0.87 12.21
CA PHE A 176 5.55 0.66 13.68
C PHE A 176 6.70 -0.23 14.23
#